data_AF-A0A2H0KY87-F1
#
_entry.id   AF-A0A2H0KY87-F1
#
_cell.length_a   1.000
_cell.length_b   1.000
_cell.length_c   1.000
_cell.angle_alpha   90.00
_cell.angle_beta   90.00
_cell.angle_gamma   90.00
#
_symmetry.space_group_name_H-M   'P 1'
#
loop_
_entity.id
_entity.type
_entity.pdbx_description
1 polymer ?
#
loop_
_entity_poly.entity_id
_entity_poly.type
_entity_poly.pdbx_seq_one_letter_code
_entity_poly.pdbx_strand_id
1 'polypeptide(L)'
;MKKNNTITAMLALLGTMLTLMLFVLPQTAYAQNGTCAPDDIDCQLQNVFEKRGREGGPELGNFANRFHELSSVESGADTLTSIIFIALDFIKYILGAITVIFVTITGVKLVVSGSKADEEFDKAKKALKYIIMALVLVIISDELVTKVFFGEYGECIASSANAQQCAQEGATIIKGLYSFVLAMVASIAIFMLVYSGFRMITFYDNEEELNKYKKQIVWAIAGLVLAGIAEFAVKGVVFPEAGERLFDVDAGIQLVSQLTNFAAGFIAAGSFVILFYGGYLYVASFGNEELTGKAKKIIMGAIIGMLIALVAFGAVTTVASLSSGREAGSPVEASLEAATR
;
A
#
# COMPACT_ATOMS: atom_id res chain seq x y z
N MET A 1 -35.64 0.53 13.71
CA MET A 1 -34.46 0.19 14.53
C MET A 1 -33.35 -0.60 13.80
N LYS A 2 -33.42 -0.88 12.49
CA LYS A 2 -32.45 -1.77 11.79
C LYS A 2 -31.20 -1.07 11.18
N LYS A 3 -31.15 0.26 11.15
CA LYS A 3 -30.13 1.05 10.39
C LYS A 3 -28.83 1.35 11.19
N ASN A 4 -28.86 1.25 12.52
CA ASN A 4 -27.69 1.57 13.36
C ASN A 4 -26.59 0.49 13.32
N ASN A 5 -26.93 -0.79 13.21
CA ASN A 5 -25.92 -1.86 13.25
C ASN A 5 -24.98 -1.86 12.05
N THR A 6 -25.43 -1.37 10.88
CA THR A 6 -24.60 -1.28 9.67
C THR A 6 -23.52 -0.21 9.77
N ILE A 7 -23.76 0.89 10.48
CA ILE A 7 -22.78 1.97 10.63
C ILE A 7 -21.71 1.57 11.65
N THR A 8 -22.11 0.91 12.74
CA THR A 8 -21.17 0.37 13.73
C THR A 8 -20.25 -0.69 13.13
N ALA A 9 -20.78 -1.56 12.25
CA ALA A 9 -19.98 -2.54 11.53
C ALA A 9 -18.97 -1.89 10.56
N MET A 10 -19.36 -0.80 9.90
CA MET A 10 -18.50 -0.06 8.97
C MET A 10 -17.36 0.67 9.70
N LEU A 11 -17.62 1.24 10.89
CA LEU A 11 -16.59 1.85 11.74
C LEU A 11 -15.64 0.81 12.35
N ALA A 12 -16.15 -0.37 12.74
CA ALA A 12 -15.31 -1.45 13.23
C ALA A 12 -14.37 -1.98 12.14
N LEU A 13 -14.86 -2.12 10.91
CA LEU A 13 -14.05 -2.54 9.76
C LEU A 13 -12.99 -1.49 9.38
N LEU A 14 -13.33 -0.20 9.38
CA LEU A 14 -12.38 0.90 9.18
C LEU A 14 -11.30 0.92 10.28
N GLY A 15 -11.67 0.67 11.53
CA GLY A 15 -10.73 0.52 12.64
C GLY A 15 -9.77 -0.64 12.44
N THR A 16 -10.27 -1.82 12.06
CA THR A 16 -9.42 -2.99 11.79
C THR A 16 -8.52 -2.81 10.57
N MET A 17 -8.99 -2.09 9.54
CA MET A 17 -8.21 -1.82 8.33
C MET A 17 -7.09 -0.80 8.62
N LEU A 18 -7.34 0.19 9.49
CA LEU A 18 -6.32 1.14 9.94
C LEU A 18 -5.26 0.47 10.83
N THR A 19 -5.65 -0.47 11.69
CA THR A 19 -4.67 -1.28 12.45
C THR A 19 -3.89 -2.25 11.56
N LEU A 20 -4.50 -2.78 10.49
CA LEU A 20 -3.79 -3.57 9.49
C LEU A 20 -2.80 -2.70 8.70
N MET A 21 -3.15 -1.45 8.39
CA MET A 21 -2.25 -0.49 7.72
C MET A 21 -1.04 -0.10 8.58
N LEU A 22 -1.20 -0.01 9.91
CA LEU A 22 -0.07 0.21 10.82
C LEU A 22 0.84 -1.02 10.94
N PHE A 23 0.31 -2.23 10.70
CA PHE A 23 1.08 -3.47 10.73
C PHE A 23 1.69 -3.86 9.36
N VAL A 24 1.17 -3.28 8.27
CA VAL A 24 1.66 -3.44 6.89
C VAL A 24 2.41 -2.16 6.44
N LEU A 25 2.91 -1.35 7.39
CA LEU A 25 4.11 -0.58 7.07
C LEU A 25 5.19 -1.60 6.75
N PRO A 26 5.71 -1.64 5.52
CA PRO A 26 6.76 -2.58 5.20
C PRO A 26 7.93 -2.22 6.13
N GLN A 27 8.33 -3.17 6.96
CA GLN A 27 9.71 -3.21 7.41
C GLN A 27 10.55 -3.57 6.18
N THR A 28 10.65 -2.66 5.23
CA THR A 28 11.72 -2.67 4.25
C THR A 28 12.97 -2.21 4.99
N ALA A 29 13.49 -3.10 5.84
CA ALA A 29 14.91 -3.24 5.96
C ALA A 29 15.39 -3.74 4.59
N TYR A 30 15.60 -2.83 3.65
CA TYR A 30 16.46 -3.08 2.50
C TYR A 30 17.88 -3.12 3.03
N ALA A 31 18.28 -4.27 3.60
CA ALA A 31 19.67 -4.64 3.56
C ALA A 31 19.95 -5.06 2.11
N GLN A 32 20.42 -4.13 1.28
CA GLN A 32 21.18 -4.45 0.07
C GLN A 32 22.48 -5.11 0.57
N ASN A 33 22.38 -6.40 0.89
CA ASN A 33 23.53 -7.21 1.24
C ASN A 33 24.28 -7.40 -0.08
N GLY A 34 25.40 -6.70 -0.24
CA GLY A 34 26.30 -6.88 -1.37
C GLY A 34 26.55 -8.38 -1.56
N THR A 35 26.27 -8.87 -2.75
CA THR A 35 26.45 -10.27 -3.11
C THR A 35 27.94 -10.58 -3.22
N CYS A 36 28.60 -10.86 -2.10
CA CYS A 36 29.90 -11.53 -2.11
C CYS A 36 29.67 -13.02 -2.40
N ALA A 37 30.46 -13.61 -3.30
CA ALA A 37 30.51 -15.06 -3.47
C ALA A 37 30.97 -15.74 -2.15
N PRO A 38 30.44 -16.93 -1.81
CA PRO A 38 30.67 -17.56 -0.51
C PRO A 38 32.13 -17.98 -0.24
N ASP A 39 33.00 -17.91 -1.23
CA ASP A 39 34.42 -18.28 -1.21
C ASP A 39 35.39 -17.09 -1.16
N ASP A 40 34.90 -15.85 -1.21
CA ASP A 40 35.72 -14.64 -1.17
C ASP A 40 35.85 -14.07 0.26
N ILE A 41 36.94 -14.45 0.92
CA ILE A 41 37.24 -14.08 2.31
C ILE A 41 37.60 -12.58 2.42
N ASP A 42 38.15 -11.96 1.37
CA ASP A 42 38.54 -10.55 1.39
C ASP A 42 37.30 -9.63 1.34
N CYS A 43 36.28 -10.00 0.56
CA CYS A 43 34.98 -9.31 0.52
C CYS A 43 34.24 -9.39 1.89
N GLN A 44 34.37 -10.52 2.59
CA GLN A 44 33.81 -10.71 3.93
C GLN A 44 34.54 -9.87 4.99
N LEU A 45 35.88 -9.82 4.94
CA LEU A 45 36.69 -9.07 5.88
C LEU A 45 36.45 -7.56 5.77
N GLN A 46 36.34 -7.03 4.55
CA GLN A 46 36.12 -5.59 4.34
C GLN A 46 34.76 -5.13 4.92
N ASN A 47 33.70 -5.93 4.73
CA ASN A 47 32.39 -5.68 5.34
C ASN A 47 32.38 -5.79 6.88
N VAL A 48 33.26 -6.60 7.46
CA VAL A 48 33.39 -6.75 8.92
C VAL A 48 34.18 -5.59 9.54
N PHE A 49 35.24 -5.11 8.89
CA PHE A 49 36.01 -3.96 9.37
C PHE A 49 35.24 -2.64 9.26
N GLU A 50 34.43 -2.46 8.22
CA GLU A 50 33.56 -1.29 8.08
C GLU A 50 32.47 -1.25 9.17
N LYS A 51 31.91 -2.41 9.55
CA LYS A 51 30.98 -2.53 10.68
C LYS A 51 31.63 -2.21 12.03
N ARG A 52 32.89 -2.59 12.25
CA ARG A 52 33.60 -2.24 13.50
C ARG A 52 34.04 -0.77 13.58
N GLY A 53 34.09 -0.04 12.47
CA GLY A 53 34.32 1.40 12.47
C GLY A 53 33.09 2.22 12.93
N ARG A 54 31.88 1.64 12.88
CA ARG A 54 30.61 2.29 13.28
C ARG A 54 30.16 1.97 14.71
N GLU A 55 30.76 0.99 15.38
CA GLU A 55 30.48 0.70 16.80
C GLU A 55 31.66 1.18 17.66
N GLY A 56 31.63 2.47 17.99
CA GLY A 56 32.44 3.01 19.08
C GLY A 56 32.19 2.20 20.36
N GLY A 57 33.27 1.84 21.05
CA GLY A 57 33.23 1.09 22.30
C GLY A 57 32.39 1.77 23.40
N PRO A 58 32.15 1.08 24.52
CA PRO A 58 31.22 1.53 25.53
C PRO A 58 31.81 2.71 26.31
N GLU A 59 31.52 3.94 25.88
CA GLU A 59 31.78 5.14 26.67
C GLU A 59 30.47 5.75 27.20
N LEU A 60 30.41 5.90 28.52
CA LEU A 60 29.32 6.49 29.27
C LEU A 60 29.28 8.02 29.07
N GLY A 61 28.12 8.52 28.64
CA GLY A 61 27.53 9.76 29.13
C GLY A 61 28.15 11.08 28.66
N ASN A 62 27.89 11.47 27.41
CA ASN A 62 27.89 12.88 27.01
C ASN A 62 26.73 13.15 26.05
N PHE A 63 25.95 14.21 26.31
CA PHE A 63 24.90 14.70 25.40
C PHE A 63 25.44 15.14 24.03
N ALA A 64 26.76 15.17 23.88
CA ALA A 64 27.47 15.42 22.64
C ALA A 64 27.34 14.30 21.59
N ASN A 65 26.64 13.19 21.86
CA ASN A 65 26.45 12.07 20.92
C ASN A 65 24.98 11.74 20.62
N ARG A 66 24.05 12.67 20.88
CA ARG A 66 22.64 12.56 20.45
C ARG A 66 22.42 13.30 19.13
N PHE A 67 23.28 13.04 18.15
CA PHE A 67 23.11 13.60 16.83
C PHE A 67 21.91 12.95 16.15
N HIS A 68 21.13 13.76 15.43
CA HIS A 68 20.09 13.23 14.56
C HIS A 68 20.74 12.36 13.50
N GLU A 69 20.10 11.24 13.13
CA GLU A 69 20.65 10.23 12.21
C GLU A 69 21.06 10.81 10.83
N LEU A 70 20.63 12.03 10.52
CA LEU A 70 20.82 12.76 9.26
C LEU A 70 21.71 14.02 9.37
N SER A 71 22.51 14.19 10.44
CA SER A 71 23.35 15.39 10.58
C SER A 71 24.59 15.37 9.68
N SER A 72 24.94 16.52 9.11
CA SER A 72 26.15 16.75 8.29
C SER A 72 27.44 16.23 8.95
N VAL A 73 28.35 15.66 8.15
CA VAL A 73 29.64 15.09 8.59
C VAL A 73 30.74 16.17 8.75
N GLU A 74 30.46 17.43 8.43
CA GLU A 74 31.45 18.52 8.49
C GLU A 74 31.44 19.23 9.86
N SER A 75 32.63 19.34 10.49
CA SER A 75 32.78 19.87 11.85
C SER A 75 32.29 21.32 11.98
N GLY A 76 31.20 21.53 12.73
CA GLY A 76 30.60 22.83 13.04
C GLY A 76 29.24 23.09 12.35
N ALA A 77 28.96 22.45 11.22
CA ALA A 77 27.66 22.49 10.55
C ALA A 77 26.70 21.40 11.08
N ASP A 78 27.26 20.29 11.58
CA ASP A 78 26.59 19.17 12.23
C ASP A 78 25.61 19.60 13.34
N THR A 79 26.06 20.50 14.21
CA THR A 79 25.33 20.93 15.41
C THR A 79 24.13 21.80 15.03
N LEU A 80 24.27 22.68 14.04
CA LEU A 80 23.19 23.56 13.57
C LEU A 80 22.11 22.77 12.83
N THR A 81 22.52 21.87 11.93
CA THR A 81 21.59 21.05 11.14
C THR A 81 20.86 20.05 12.03
N SER A 82 21.52 19.47 13.04
CA SER A 82 20.87 18.57 14.00
C SER A 82 19.79 19.29 14.82
N ILE A 83 20.01 20.55 15.23
CA ILE A 83 18.98 21.34 15.94
C ILE A 83 17.76 21.58 15.05
N ILE A 84 17.97 21.89 13.78
CA ILE A 84 16.89 22.12 12.81
C ILE A 84 16.07 20.84 12.59
N PHE A 85 16.72 19.69 12.38
CA PHE A 85 15.98 18.43 12.17
C PHE A 85 15.22 17.98 13.42
N ILE A 86 15.82 18.11 14.61
CA ILE A 86 15.11 17.86 15.87
C ILE A 86 13.86 18.75 15.99
N ALA A 87 13.97 20.02 15.61
CA ALA A 87 12.82 20.94 15.62
C ALA A 87 11.74 20.56 14.60
N LEU A 88 12.14 20.16 13.39
CA LEU A 88 11.22 19.70 12.35
C LEU A 88 10.47 18.43 12.77
N ASP A 89 11.17 17.45 13.33
CA ASP A 89 10.56 16.21 13.80
C ASP A 89 9.63 16.43 14.99
N PHE A 90 9.99 17.34 15.89
CA PHE A 90 9.10 17.77 16.96
C PHE A 90 7.81 18.41 16.42
N ILE A 91 7.91 19.26 15.38
CA ILE A 91 6.75 19.85 14.71
C ILE A 91 5.88 18.79 14.02
N LYS A 92 6.49 17.82 13.32
CA LYS A 92 5.76 16.69 12.69
C LYS A 92 5.02 15.86 13.73
N TYR A 93 5.66 15.57 14.87
CA TYR A 93 5.03 14.83 15.95
C TYR A 93 3.82 15.56 16.53
N ILE A 94 3.93 16.88 16.74
CA ILE A 94 2.80 17.71 17.19
C ILE A 94 1.67 17.72 16.14
N LEU A 95 1.99 17.89 14.86
CA LEU A 95 1.02 17.86 13.77
C LEU A 95 0.30 16.51 13.67
N GLY A 96 1.03 15.41 13.87
CA GLY A 96 0.48 14.06 13.95
C GLY A 96 -0.53 13.93 15.09
N ALA A 97 -0.17 14.40 16.30
CA ALA A 97 -1.07 14.39 17.45
C ALA A 97 -2.34 15.23 17.21
N ILE A 98 -2.19 16.44 16.63
CA ILE A 98 -3.32 17.29 16.27
C ILE A 98 -4.24 16.58 15.27
N THR A 99 -3.66 15.92 14.27
CA THR A 99 -4.41 15.19 13.24
C THR A 99 -5.23 14.06 13.85
N VAL A 100 -4.65 13.27 14.76
CA VAL A 100 -5.36 12.20 15.48
C VAL A 100 -6.55 12.75 16.27
N ILE A 101 -6.39 13.90 16.94
CA ILE A 101 -7.49 14.56 17.67
C ILE A 101 -8.62 14.96 16.72
N PHE A 102 -8.30 15.62 15.58
CA PHE A 102 -9.31 16.03 14.60
C PHE A 102 -10.05 14.85 13.96
N VAL A 103 -9.34 13.76 13.65
CA VAL A 103 -9.95 12.51 13.16
C VAL A 103 -10.90 11.94 14.20
N THR A 104 -10.50 11.91 15.47
CA THR A 104 -11.33 11.39 16.56
C THR A 104 -12.60 12.22 16.76
N ILE A 105 -12.48 13.55 16.80
CA ILE A 105 -13.63 14.46 16.92
C ILE A 105 -14.60 14.27 15.74
N THR A 106 -14.07 14.18 14.52
CA THR A 106 -14.88 13.99 13.32
C THR A 106 -15.57 12.62 13.33
N GLY A 107 -14.86 11.58 13.77
CA GLY A 107 -15.39 10.22 13.91
C GLY A 107 -16.51 10.13 14.95
N VAL A 108 -16.31 10.68 16.15
CA VAL A 108 -17.34 10.71 17.20
C VAL A 108 -18.55 11.50 16.75
N LYS A 109 -18.35 12.67 16.12
CA LYS A 109 -19.45 13.46 15.56
C LYS A 109 -20.27 12.64 14.56
N LEU A 110 -19.62 11.89 13.68
CA LEU A 110 -20.28 11.06 12.68
C LEU A 110 -21.13 9.92 13.30
N VAL A 111 -20.67 9.33 14.41
CA VAL A 111 -21.42 8.30 15.16
C VAL A 111 -22.61 8.90 15.90
N VAL A 112 -22.42 10.05 16.54
CA VAL A 112 -23.44 10.68 17.40
C VAL A 112 -24.50 11.44 16.60
N SER A 113 -24.20 11.87 15.37
CA SER A 113 -25.09 12.73 14.57
C SER A 113 -26.45 12.11 14.17
N GLY A 114 -26.67 10.81 14.33
CA GLY A 114 -28.00 10.18 14.17
C GLY A 114 -28.77 10.57 12.89
N SER A 115 -30.10 10.53 12.93
CA SER A 115 -31.00 10.74 11.77
C SER A 115 -31.13 12.20 11.28
N LYS A 116 -30.34 13.16 11.80
CA LYS A 116 -30.22 14.52 11.24
C LYS A 116 -29.13 14.54 10.16
N ALA A 117 -29.20 13.55 9.28
CA ALA A 117 -28.05 12.84 8.73
C ALA A 117 -27.43 13.44 7.46
N ASP A 118 -28.04 14.43 6.82
CA ASP A 118 -27.56 14.85 5.51
C ASP A 118 -26.56 16.01 5.59
N GLU A 119 -26.82 17.03 6.40
CA GLU A 119 -25.99 18.23 6.43
C GLU A 119 -24.67 18.05 7.22
N GLU A 120 -24.74 17.42 8.39
CA GLU A 120 -23.56 17.21 9.25
C GLU A 120 -22.64 16.10 8.71
N PHE A 121 -23.19 15.13 8.00
CA PHE A 121 -22.43 14.04 7.41
C PHE A 121 -21.61 14.52 6.20
N ASP A 122 -22.13 15.48 5.43
CA ASP A 122 -21.38 16.09 4.34
C ASP A 122 -20.27 17.03 4.84
N LYS A 123 -20.47 17.72 5.98
CA LYS A 123 -19.39 18.46 6.65
C LYS A 123 -18.29 17.52 7.14
N ALA A 124 -18.65 16.40 7.76
CA ALA A 124 -17.71 15.41 8.24
C ALA A 124 -16.91 14.74 7.11
N LYS A 125 -17.56 14.39 5.98
CA LYS A 125 -16.87 13.89 4.78
C LYS A 125 -15.86 14.90 4.23
N LYS A 126 -16.25 16.17 4.14
CA LYS A 126 -15.36 17.24 3.67
C LYS A 126 -14.16 17.38 4.60
N ALA A 127 -14.38 17.42 5.91
CA ALA A 127 -13.31 17.47 6.90
C ALA A 127 -12.35 16.28 6.77
N LEU A 128 -12.85 15.05 6.68
CA LEU A 128 -12.04 13.85 6.48
C LEU A 128 -11.21 13.92 5.18
N LYS A 129 -11.83 14.38 4.08
CA LYS A 129 -11.11 14.55 2.80
C LYS A 129 -9.92 15.51 2.95
N TYR A 130 -10.10 16.65 3.62
CA TYR A 130 -9.02 17.61 3.83
C TYR A 130 -7.93 17.08 4.76
N ILE A 131 -8.31 16.36 5.82
CA ILE A 131 -7.35 15.75 6.74
C ILE A 131 -6.47 14.74 6.00
N ILE A 132 -7.06 13.86 5.18
CA ILE A 132 -6.31 12.89 4.38
C ILE A 132 -5.37 13.59 3.39
N MET A 133 -5.86 14.62 2.69
CA MET A 133 -5.03 15.40 1.77
C MET A 133 -3.85 16.09 2.48
N ALA A 134 -4.08 16.64 3.68
CA ALA A 134 -3.03 17.27 4.48
C ALA A 134 -2.00 16.25 4.94
N LEU A 135 -2.44 15.07 5.42
CA LEU A 135 -1.54 14.00 5.86
C LEU A 135 -0.66 13.50 4.71
N VAL A 136 -1.27 13.25 3.54
CA VAL A 136 -0.55 12.84 2.34
C VAL A 136 0.48 13.90 1.93
N LEU A 137 0.11 15.19 1.98
CA LEU A 137 1.02 16.27 1.64
C LEU A 137 2.21 16.34 2.61
N VAL A 138 1.99 16.19 3.93
CA VAL A 138 3.07 16.17 4.92
C VAL A 138 4.03 15.01 4.68
N ILE A 139 3.52 13.80 4.41
CA ILE A 139 4.35 12.61 4.12
C ILE A 139 5.19 12.85 2.86
N ILE A 140 4.55 13.35 1.79
CA ILE A 140 5.25 13.65 0.53
C ILE A 140 6.31 14.73 0.75
N SER A 141 5.97 15.81 1.46
CA SER A 141 6.90 16.91 1.71
C SER A 141 8.12 16.45 2.50
N ASP A 142 7.95 15.62 3.53
CA ASP A 142 9.07 15.15 4.32
C ASP A 142 10.00 14.21 3.54
N GLU A 143 9.42 13.22 2.86
CA GLU A 143 10.19 12.21 2.13
C GLU A 143 10.93 12.84 0.94
N LEU A 144 10.29 13.78 0.23
CA LEU A 144 10.92 14.49 -0.88
C LEU A 144 12.04 15.40 -0.38
N VAL A 145 11.81 16.23 0.63
CA VAL A 145 12.82 17.19 1.09
C VAL A 145 14.02 16.43 1.66
N THR A 146 13.79 15.53 2.60
CA THR A 146 14.88 14.91 3.37
C THR A 146 15.66 13.91 2.53
N LYS A 147 14.98 13.01 1.80
CA LYS A 147 15.67 11.93 1.08
C LYS A 147 16.02 12.27 -0.37
N VAL A 148 15.20 13.05 -1.07
CA VAL A 148 15.42 13.33 -2.50
C VAL A 148 16.34 14.54 -2.72
N PHE A 149 16.23 15.60 -1.89
CA PHE A 149 17.07 16.80 -2.07
C PHE A 149 18.38 16.75 -1.30
N PHE A 150 18.38 16.25 -0.07
CA PHE A 150 19.56 16.30 0.80
C PHE A 150 20.31 14.96 0.90
N GLY A 151 19.63 13.82 0.72
CA GLY A 151 20.21 12.50 0.98
C GLY A 151 20.41 12.22 2.47
N GLU A 152 20.80 10.98 2.82
CA GLU A 152 20.89 10.56 4.22
C GLU A 152 21.92 11.37 5.02
N TYR A 153 23.04 11.77 4.40
CA TYR A 153 24.10 12.55 5.07
C TYR A 153 24.51 13.84 4.35
N GLY A 154 23.67 14.39 3.45
CA GLY A 154 24.04 15.59 2.66
C GLY A 154 24.88 15.30 1.42
N GLU A 155 25.13 14.03 1.13
CA GLU A 155 26.06 13.52 0.11
C GLU A 155 25.71 13.99 -1.31
N CYS A 156 24.41 14.19 -1.54
CA CYS A 156 23.85 14.55 -2.84
C CYS A 156 24.24 15.97 -3.26
N ILE A 157 24.57 16.83 -2.29
CA ILE A 157 24.97 18.24 -2.53
C ILE A 157 26.50 18.39 -2.45
N ALA A 158 27.20 17.41 -1.88
CA ALA A 158 28.64 17.48 -1.65
C ALA A 158 29.49 17.27 -2.93
N SER A 159 29.00 16.54 -3.94
CA SER A 159 29.76 16.20 -5.14
C SER A 159 28.83 15.88 -6.33
N SER A 160 29.18 16.36 -7.53
CA SER A 160 28.43 16.07 -8.77
C SER A 160 28.48 14.59 -9.17
N ALA A 161 29.47 13.82 -8.71
CA ALA A 161 29.54 12.38 -8.94
C ALA A 161 28.53 11.61 -8.08
N ASN A 162 28.28 12.08 -6.85
CA ASN A 162 27.36 11.44 -5.90
C ASN A 162 25.91 11.83 -6.15
N ALA A 163 25.68 13.00 -6.77
CA ALA A 163 24.34 13.46 -7.16
C ALA A 163 23.59 12.46 -8.06
N GLN A 164 24.30 11.72 -8.92
CA GLN A 164 23.68 10.73 -9.81
C GLN A 164 23.26 9.45 -9.05
N GLN A 165 24.05 8.98 -8.10
CA GLN A 165 23.70 7.83 -7.25
C GLN A 165 22.51 8.17 -6.33
N CYS A 166 22.55 9.35 -5.70
CA CYS A 166 21.44 9.87 -4.92
C CYS A 166 20.13 10.00 -5.72
N ALA A 167 20.21 10.44 -6.98
CA ALA A 167 19.03 10.55 -7.83
C ALA A 167 18.37 9.18 -8.09
N GLN A 168 19.17 8.12 -8.21
CA GLN A 168 18.67 6.75 -8.43
C GLN A 168 18.04 6.15 -7.17
N GLU A 169 18.64 6.39 -6.00
CA GLU A 169 18.06 5.98 -4.71
C GLU A 169 16.77 6.76 -4.41
N GLY A 170 16.78 8.07 -4.64
CA GLY A 170 15.60 8.94 -4.54
C GLY A 170 14.46 8.49 -5.46
N ALA A 171 14.76 8.12 -6.71
CA ALA A 171 13.76 7.61 -7.64
C ALA A 171 13.12 6.30 -7.14
N THR A 172 13.90 5.42 -6.51
CA THR A 172 13.40 4.17 -5.91
C THR A 172 12.44 4.44 -4.75
N ILE A 173 12.77 5.39 -3.89
CA ILE A 173 11.91 5.82 -2.78
C ILE A 173 10.60 6.41 -3.30
N ILE A 174 10.66 7.31 -4.29
CA ILE A 174 9.46 7.91 -4.89
C ILE A 174 8.57 6.82 -5.51
N LYS A 175 9.15 5.82 -6.16
CA LYS A 175 8.42 4.67 -6.70
C LYS A 175 7.74 3.85 -5.60
N GLY A 176 8.43 3.63 -4.48
CA GLY A 176 7.87 2.97 -3.30
C GLY A 176 6.66 3.71 -2.73
N LEU A 177 6.78 5.03 -2.53
CA LEU A 177 5.71 5.88 -2.04
C LEU A 177 4.52 5.92 -3.02
N TYR A 178 4.80 6.08 -4.31
CA TYR A 178 3.79 6.04 -5.36
C TYR A 178 3.01 4.71 -5.36
N SER A 179 3.74 3.58 -5.30
CA SER A 179 3.15 2.24 -5.25
C SER A 179 2.27 2.05 -4.01
N PHE A 180 2.72 2.54 -2.86
CA PHE A 180 1.94 2.50 -1.63
C PHE A 180 0.62 3.29 -1.75
N VAL A 181 0.66 4.52 -2.26
CA VAL A 181 -0.53 5.34 -2.47
C VAL A 181 -1.49 4.67 -3.46
N LEU A 182 -0.96 4.12 -4.54
CA LEU A 182 -1.76 3.39 -5.54
C LEU A 182 -2.45 2.16 -4.93
N ALA A 183 -1.73 1.39 -4.11
CA ALA A 183 -2.29 0.24 -3.41
C ALA A 183 -3.42 0.64 -2.45
N MET A 184 -3.27 1.75 -1.72
CA MET A 184 -4.33 2.28 -0.86
C MET A 184 -5.58 2.65 -1.68
N VAL A 185 -5.40 3.40 -2.77
CA VAL A 185 -6.51 3.81 -3.66
C VAL A 185 -7.21 2.59 -4.25
N ALA A 186 -6.44 1.60 -4.72
CA ALA A 186 -6.98 0.34 -5.23
C ALA A 186 -7.78 -0.41 -4.16
N SER A 187 -7.28 -0.50 -2.92
CA SER A 187 -7.99 -1.15 -1.81
C SER A 187 -9.33 -0.48 -1.52
N ILE A 188 -9.39 0.86 -1.51
CA ILE A 188 -10.61 1.63 -1.28
C ILE A 188 -11.60 1.44 -2.43
N ALA A 189 -11.11 1.43 -3.68
CA ALA A 189 -11.95 1.20 -4.85
C ALA A 189 -12.58 -0.20 -4.82
N ILE A 190 -11.80 -1.23 -4.51
CA ILE A 190 -12.27 -2.61 -4.37
C ILE A 190 -13.28 -2.71 -3.22
N PHE A 191 -12.97 -2.12 -2.07
CA PHE A 191 -13.89 -2.09 -0.92
C PHE A 191 -15.24 -1.45 -1.28
N MET A 192 -15.22 -0.32 -1.99
CA MET A 192 -16.43 0.35 -2.47
C MET A 192 -17.21 -0.51 -3.48
N LEU A 193 -16.51 -1.26 -4.34
CA LEU A 193 -17.13 -2.19 -5.29
C LEU A 193 -17.83 -3.34 -4.55
N VAL A 194 -17.18 -3.95 -3.56
CA VAL A 194 -17.78 -5.01 -2.73
C VAL A 194 -18.97 -4.47 -1.92
N TYR A 195 -18.82 -3.32 -1.27
CA TYR A 195 -19.89 -2.71 -0.47
C TYR A 195 -21.11 -2.36 -1.31
N SER A 196 -20.91 -1.76 -2.48
CA SER A 196 -22.00 -1.42 -3.40
C SER A 196 -22.65 -2.66 -4.01
N GLY A 197 -21.87 -3.68 -4.37
CA GLY A 197 -22.38 -4.97 -4.83
C GLY A 197 -23.26 -5.65 -3.80
N PHE A 198 -22.83 -5.70 -2.54
CA PHE A 198 -23.61 -6.27 -1.44
C PHE A 198 -24.93 -5.53 -1.20
N ARG A 199 -24.92 -4.19 -1.21
CA ARG A 199 -26.14 -3.38 -1.09
C ARG A 199 -27.08 -3.58 -2.27
N MET A 200 -26.57 -3.74 -3.49
CA MET A 200 -27.41 -3.96 -4.68
C MET A 200 -28.23 -5.26 -4.57
N ILE A 201 -27.65 -6.32 -4.02
CA ILE A 201 -28.33 -7.61 -3.84
C ILE A 201 -29.38 -7.56 -2.72
N THR A 202 -29.12 -6.76 -1.68
CA THR A 202 -30.00 -6.69 -0.50
C THR A 202 -31.16 -5.70 -0.64
N PHE A 203 -31.05 -4.71 -1.54
CA PHE A 203 -32.05 -3.63 -1.75
C PHE A 203 -32.62 -3.60 -3.17
N TYR A 204 -33.03 -4.75 -3.70
CA TYR A 204 -33.55 -4.85 -5.09
C TYR A 204 -34.88 -4.13 -5.34
N ASP A 205 -35.67 -3.88 -4.29
CA ASP A 205 -37.10 -3.49 -4.45
C ASP A 205 -37.31 -1.97 -4.67
N ASN A 206 -36.26 -1.15 -4.56
CA ASN A 206 -36.36 0.29 -4.77
C ASN A 206 -35.46 0.74 -5.93
N GLU A 207 -36.08 1.18 -7.04
CA GLU A 207 -35.39 1.62 -8.26
C GLU A 207 -34.52 2.87 -8.05
N GLU A 208 -34.92 3.80 -7.17
CA GLU A 208 -34.13 5.00 -6.87
C GLU A 208 -32.82 4.65 -6.16
N GLU A 209 -32.88 3.73 -5.19
CA GLU A 209 -31.69 3.27 -4.48
C GLU A 209 -30.79 2.42 -5.41
N LEU A 210 -31.38 1.58 -6.27
CA LEU A 210 -30.65 0.78 -7.25
C LEU A 210 -29.80 1.64 -8.20
N ASN A 211 -30.36 2.74 -8.71
CA ASN A 211 -29.63 3.64 -9.60
C ASN A 211 -28.44 4.33 -8.92
N LYS A 212 -28.55 4.62 -7.62
CA LYS A 212 -27.44 5.16 -6.82
C LYS A 212 -26.29 4.16 -6.72
N TYR A 213 -26.56 2.89 -6.45
CA TYR A 213 -25.52 1.86 -6.35
C TYR A 213 -24.89 1.52 -7.71
N LYS A 214 -25.68 1.46 -8.79
CA LYS A 214 -25.14 1.29 -10.15
C LYS A 214 -24.15 2.39 -10.51
N LYS A 215 -24.51 3.65 -10.24
CA LYS A 215 -23.63 4.79 -10.47
C LYS A 215 -22.35 4.68 -9.62
N GLN A 216 -22.46 4.26 -8.37
CA GLN A 216 -21.31 4.06 -7.48
C GLN A 216 -20.35 2.96 -7.98
N ILE A 217 -20.87 1.85 -8.50
CA ILE A 217 -20.06 0.79 -9.13
C ILE A 217 -19.32 1.34 -10.35
N VAL A 218 -20.01 2.09 -11.22
CA VAL A 218 -19.41 2.68 -12.41
C VAL A 218 -18.28 3.66 -12.04
N TRP A 219 -18.46 4.50 -11.01
CA TRP A 219 -17.40 5.39 -10.53
C TRP A 219 -16.21 4.63 -9.93
N ALA A 220 -16.44 3.53 -9.22
CA ALA A 220 -15.37 2.70 -8.68
C ALA A 220 -14.54 2.05 -9.81
N ILE A 221 -15.21 1.52 -10.84
CA ILE A 221 -14.55 0.94 -12.02
C ILE A 221 -13.80 2.03 -12.79
N ALA A 222 -14.42 3.18 -13.03
CA ALA A 222 -13.77 4.30 -13.71
C ALA A 222 -12.53 4.79 -12.93
N GLY A 223 -12.59 4.82 -11.60
CA GLY A 223 -11.44 5.15 -10.75
C GLY A 223 -10.30 4.13 -10.86
N LEU A 224 -10.62 2.84 -10.91
CA LEU A 224 -9.62 1.78 -11.10
C LEU A 224 -8.97 1.85 -12.49
N VAL A 225 -9.77 2.09 -13.53
CA VAL A 225 -9.26 2.29 -14.90
C VAL A 225 -8.35 3.51 -14.97
N LEU A 226 -8.75 4.64 -14.37
CA LEU A 226 -7.94 5.86 -14.32
C LEU A 226 -6.63 5.63 -13.55
N ALA A 227 -6.66 4.87 -12.44
CA ALA A 227 -5.47 4.51 -11.70
C ALA A 227 -4.50 3.67 -12.53
N GLY A 228 -4.99 2.70 -13.31
CA GLY A 228 -4.17 1.93 -14.25
C GLY A 228 -3.55 2.78 -15.36
N ILE A 229 -4.29 3.75 -15.89
CA ILE A 229 -3.76 4.71 -16.89
C ILE A 229 -2.69 5.60 -16.27
N ALA A 230 -2.91 6.09 -15.03
CA ALA A 230 -1.93 6.90 -14.32
C ALA A 230 -0.64 6.12 -14.06
N GLU A 231 -0.74 4.85 -13.68
CA GLU A 231 0.41 3.96 -13.49
C GLU A 231 1.21 3.77 -14.78
N PHE A 232 0.51 3.56 -15.89
CA PHE A 232 1.14 3.48 -17.21
C PHE A 232 1.88 4.78 -17.57
N ALA A 233 1.23 5.94 -17.37
CA ALA A 233 1.81 7.24 -17.69
C ALA A 233 3.04 7.56 -16.81
N VAL A 234 2.96 7.31 -15.50
CA VAL A 234 4.06 7.58 -14.56
C VAL A 234 5.27 6.71 -14.86
N LYS A 235 5.07 5.40 -15.06
CA LYS A 235 6.18 4.49 -15.40
C LYS A 235 6.78 4.77 -16.77
N GLY A 236 5.95 5.11 -17.75
CA GLY A 236 6.40 5.35 -19.12
C GLY A 236 7.07 6.70 -19.35
N VAL A 237 6.68 7.75 -18.62
CA VAL A 237 7.13 9.13 -18.87
C VAL A 237 8.06 9.66 -17.78
N VAL A 238 7.77 9.37 -16.50
CA VAL A 238 8.46 10.01 -15.36
C VAL A 238 9.70 9.23 -14.92
N PHE A 239 9.72 7.90 -15.10
CA PHE A 239 10.83 7.04 -14.66
C PHE A 239 11.46 6.27 -15.82
N PRO A 240 12.13 6.95 -16.77
CA PRO A 240 12.74 6.33 -17.95
C PRO A 240 13.98 5.48 -17.65
N GLU A 241 14.55 5.52 -16.43
CA GLU A 241 15.66 4.62 -16.03
C GLU A 241 15.18 3.21 -15.65
N ALA A 242 13.87 2.99 -15.46
CA ALA A 242 13.26 1.67 -15.62
C ALA A 242 13.12 1.27 -17.11
N GLY A 243 13.61 2.12 -18.02
CA GLY A 243 13.33 2.15 -19.44
C GLY A 243 14.52 1.87 -20.35
N GLU A 244 15.54 1.13 -19.90
CA GLU A 244 16.31 0.32 -20.85
C GLU A 244 15.56 -0.95 -21.28
N ARG A 245 14.37 -1.23 -20.73
CA ARG A 245 13.44 -2.23 -21.27
C ARG A 245 12.00 -1.79 -21.08
N LEU A 246 11.53 -0.90 -21.97
CA LEU A 246 10.12 -0.53 -22.11
C LEU A 246 9.18 -1.71 -22.48
N PHE A 247 9.72 -2.93 -22.57
CA PHE A 247 9.01 -4.20 -22.76
C PHE A 247 9.48 -5.29 -21.79
N ASP A 248 9.92 -4.95 -20.58
CA ASP A 248 10.16 -5.99 -19.59
C ASP A 248 8.83 -6.47 -19.01
N VAL A 249 8.30 -7.50 -19.67
CA VAL A 249 7.08 -8.21 -19.30
C VAL A 249 7.17 -8.70 -17.84
N ASP A 250 8.38 -8.97 -17.33
CA ASP A 250 8.60 -9.50 -15.99
C ASP A 250 8.29 -8.49 -14.86
N ALA A 251 8.73 -7.23 -15.00
CA ALA A 251 8.43 -6.19 -14.01
C ALA A 251 6.94 -5.79 -14.03
N GLY A 252 6.32 -5.80 -15.20
CA GLY A 252 4.88 -5.62 -15.36
C GLY A 252 4.09 -6.76 -14.72
N ILE A 253 4.51 -8.02 -14.95
CA ILE A 253 3.86 -9.18 -14.36
C ILE A 253 4.02 -9.20 -12.84
N GLN A 254 5.16 -8.80 -12.26
CA GLN A 254 5.27 -8.75 -10.79
C GLN A 254 4.26 -7.79 -10.16
N LEU A 255 4.05 -6.61 -10.76
CA LEU A 255 3.09 -5.62 -10.26
C LEU A 255 1.65 -6.06 -10.47
N VAL A 256 1.34 -6.63 -11.65
CA VAL A 256 0.03 -7.24 -11.92
C VAL A 256 -0.22 -8.41 -10.98
N SER A 257 0.80 -9.23 -10.70
CA SER A 257 0.68 -10.39 -9.82
C SER A 257 0.42 -9.95 -8.38
N GLN A 258 1.13 -8.94 -7.86
CA GLN A 258 0.87 -8.41 -6.51
C GLN A 258 -0.53 -7.81 -6.38
N LEU A 259 -0.94 -6.98 -7.35
CA LEU A 259 -2.27 -6.38 -7.36
C LEU A 259 -3.37 -7.44 -7.53
N THR A 260 -3.15 -8.44 -8.39
CA THR A 260 -4.08 -9.56 -8.58
C THR A 260 -4.17 -10.39 -7.32
N ASN A 261 -3.06 -10.71 -6.65
CA ASN A 261 -3.07 -11.47 -5.40
C ASN A 261 -3.84 -10.73 -4.32
N PHE A 262 -3.61 -9.42 -4.21
CA PHE A 262 -4.34 -8.56 -3.29
C PHE A 262 -5.84 -8.55 -3.62
N ALA A 263 -6.21 -8.26 -4.86
CA ALA A 263 -7.61 -8.24 -5.29
C ALA A 263 -8.30 -9.60 -5.11
N ALA A 264 -7.63 -10.69 -5.48
CA ALA A 264 -8.12 -12.06 -5.31
C ALA A 264 -8.32 -12.39 -3.82
N GLY A 265 -7.41 -11.97 -2.94
CA GLY A 265 -7.55 -12.11 -1.50
C GLY A 265 -8.79 -11.40 -0.96
N PHE A 266 -9.05 -10.16 -1.39
CA PHE A 266 -10.25 -9.41 -1.00
C PHE A 266 -11.55 -10.00 -1.58
N ILE A 267 -11.53 -10.44 -2.84
CA ILE A 267 -12.69 -11.09 -3.48
C ILE A 267 -13.00 -12.42 -2.79
N ALA A 268 -11.98 -13.22 -2.46
CA ALA A 268 -12.13 -14.48 -1.76
C ALA A 268 -12.67 -14.27 -0.35
N ALA A 269 -12.09 -13.34 0.42
CA ALA A 269 -12.56 -12.99 1.76
C ALA A 269 -14.01 -12.45 1.74
N GLY A 270 -14.33 -11.56 0.79
CA GLY A 270 -15.67 -11.02 0.61
C GLY A 270 -16.69 -12.10 0.21
N SER A 271 -16.32 -12.98 -0.72
CA SER A 271 -17.15 -14.11 -1.13
C SER A 271 -17.43 -15.06 0.04
N PHE A 272 -16.43 -15.30 0.89
CA PHE A 272 -16.59 -16.11 2.10
C PHE A 272 -17.62 -15.50 3.05
N VAL A 273 -17.53 -14.20 3.37
CA VAL A 273 -18.51 -13.51 4.22
C VAL A 273 -19.92 -13.56 3.63
N ILE A 274 -20.06 -13.33 2.31
CA ILE A 274 -21.35 -13.40 1.62
C ILE A 274 -21.92 -14.81 1.65
N LEU A 275 -21.07 -15.84 1.54
CA LEU A 275 -21.48 -17.24 1.62
C LEU A 275 -22.03 -17.58 3.02
N PHE A 276 -21.38 -17.13 4.09
CA PHE A 276 -21.90 -17.27 5.46
C PHE A 276 -23.25 -16.56 5.63
N TYR A 277 -23.39 -15.36 5.09
CA TYR A 277 -24.66 -14.63 5.13
C TYR A 277 -25.76 -15.34 4.34
N GLY A 278 -25.46 -15.84 3.15
CA GLY A 278 -26.39 -16.62 2.33
C GLY A 278 -26.80 -17.92 3.03
N GLY A 279 -25.87 -18.61 3.68
CA GLY A 279 -26.13 -19.80 4.48
C GLY A 279 -27.01 -19.51 5.69
N TYR A 280 -26.71 -18.44 6.43
CA TYR A 280 -27.55 -17.99 7.54
C TYR A 280 -28.98 -17.66 7.07
N LEU A 281 -29.12 -16.92 5.96
CA LEU A 281 -30.43 -16.58 5.41
C LEU A 281 -31.18 -17.83 4.96
N TYR A 282 -30.49 -18.81 4.37
CA TYR A 282 -31.10 -20.07 3.93
C TYR A 282 -31.70 -20.85 5.12
N VAL A 283 -30.93 -21.00 6.21
CA VAL A 283 -31.39 -21.70 7.43
C VAL A 283 -32.51 -20.92 8.12
N ALA A 284 -32.40 -19.59 8.17
CA ALA A 284 -33.40 -18.72 8.79
C ALA A 284 -34.70 -18.58 7.98
N SER A 285 -34.77 -19.13 6.76
CA SER A 285 -35.93 -18.96 5.88
C SER A 285 -37.16 -19.79 6.28
N PHE A 286 -37.04 -20.78 7.19
CA PHE A 286 -38.16 -21.59 7.75
C PHE A 286 -39.33 -21.88 6.78
N GLY A 287 -39.04 -22.26 5.53
CA GLY A 287 -40.06 -22.63 4.53
C GLY A 287 -40.68 -21.46 3.73
N ASN A 288 -40.24 -20.22 3.91
CA ASN A 288 -40.59 -19.12 3.02
C ASN A 288 -39.84 -19.27 1.69
N GLU A 289 -40.56 -19.59 0.61
CA GLU A 289 -40.00 -19.83 -0.73
C GLU A 289 -39.28 -18.60 -1.29
N GLU A 290 -39.73 -17.39 -0.97
CA GLU A 290 -39.13 -16.15 -1.44
C GLU A 290 -37.74 -15.91 -0.83
N LEU A 291 -37.63 -16.12 0.50
CA LEU A 291 -36.36 -15.97 1.22
C LEU A 291 -35.38 -17.10 0.86
N THR A 292 -35.90 -18.32 0.68
CA THR A 292 -35.12 -19.48 0.25
C THR A 292 -34.54 -19.27 -1.15
N GLY A 293 -35.35 -18.73 -2.07
CA GLY A 293 -34.91 -18.39 -3.43
C GLY A 293 -33.83 -17.31 -3.44
N LYS A 294 -33.97 -16.27 -2.60
CA LYS A 294 -32.95 -15.22 -2.43
C LYS A 294 -31.64 -15.79 -1.87
N ALA A 295 -31.72 -16.61 -0.82
CA ALA A 295 -30.55 -17.23 -0.22
C ALA A 295 -29.78 -18.12 -1.19
N LYS A 296 -30.47 -18.95 -1.99
CA LYS A 296 -29.82 -19.77 -3.04
C LYS A 296 -29.10 -18.94 -4.08
N LYS A 297 -29.68 -17.82 -4.54
CA LYS A 297 -29.04 -16.90 -5.49
C LYS A 297 -27.77 -16.27 -4.90
N ILE A 298 -27.81 -15.87 -3.63
CA ILE A 298 -26.65 -15.31 -2.91
C ILE A 298 -25.53 -16.34 -2.80
N ILE A 299 -25.86 -17.56 -2.37
CA ILE A 299 -24.89 -18.66 -2.24
C ILE A 299 -24.27 -18.99 -3.60
N MET A 300 -25.09 -19.10 -4.65
CA MET A 300 -24.59 -19.43 -5.99
C MET A 300 -23.70 -18.31 -6.55
N GLY A 301 -24.07 -17.05 -6.32
CA GLY A 301 -23.25 -15.89 -6.70
C GLY A 301 -21.90 -15.87 -5.97
N ALA A 302 -21.87 -16.20 -4.67
CA ALA A 302 -20.64 -16.27 -3.90
C ALA A 302 -19.70 -17.40 -4.37
N ILE A 303 -20.27 -18.57 -4.70
CA ILE A 303 -19.50 -19.71 -5.23
C ILE A 303 -18.89 -19.35 -6.60
N ILE A 304 -19.67 -18.74 -7.49
CA ILE A 304 -19.18 -18.29 -8.81
C ILE A 304 -18.07 -17.25 -8.64
N GLY A 305 -18.25 -16.27 -7.74
CA GLY A 305 -17.23 -15.27 -7.45
C GLY A 305 -15.92 -15.86 -6.94
N MET A 306 -16.00 -16.84 -6.03
CA MET A 306 -14.84 -17.57 -5.52
C MET A 306 -14.14 -18.38 -6.61
N LEU A 307 -14.89 -19.05 -7.49
CA LEU A 307 -14.37 -19.77 -8.64
C LEU A 307 -13.62 -18.85 -9.61
N ILE A 308 -14.19 -17.69 -9.94
CA ILE A 308 -13.56 -16.70 -10.81
C ILE A 308 -12.25 -16.17 -10.19
N ALA A 309 -12.25 -15.90 -8.87
CA ALA A 309 -11.04 -15.46 -8.18
C ALA A 309 -9.92 -16.51 -8.22
N LEU A 310 -10.25 -17.80 -8.03
CA LEU A 310 -9.30 -18.90 -8.12
C LEU A 310 -8.73 -19.06 -9.54
N VAL A 311 -9.59 -18.96 -10.56
CA VAL A 311 -9.17 -19.04 -11.96
C VAL A 311 -8.28 -17.86 -12.34
N ALA A 312 -8.64 -16.64 -11.93
CA ALA A 312 -7.84 -15.44 -12.19
C ALA A 312 -6.46 -15.53 -11.52
N PHE A 313 -6.41 -15.97 -10.26
CA PHE A 313 -5.17 -16.16 -9.53
C PHE A 313 -4.27 -17.23 -10.16
N GLY A 314 -4.85 -18.39 -10.52
CA GLY A 314 -4.14 -19.46 -11.20
C GLY A 314 -3.59 -19.03 -12.56
N ALA A 315 -4.38 -18.29 -13.34
CA ALA A 315 -3.96 -17.77 -14.64
C ALA A 315 -2.77 -16.80 -14.50
N VAL A 316 -2.84 -15.85 -13.57
CA VAL A 316 -1.76 -14.87 -13.37
C VAL A 316 -0.48 -15.53 -12.84
N THR A 317 -0.60 -16.46 -11.90
CA THR A 317 0.57 -17.19 -11.37
C THR A 317 1.24 -18.07 -12.43
N THR A 318 0.44 -18.68 -13.31
CA THR A 318 0.95 -19.48 -14.44
C THR A 318 1.67 -18.60 -15.46
N VAL A 319 1.10 -17.44 -15.80
CA VAL A 319 1.76 -16.49 -16.72
C VAL A 319 3.03 -15.92 -16.10
N ALA A 320 3.03 -15.62 -14.80
CA ALA A 320 4.21 -15.13 -14.08
C ALA A 320 5.35 -16.14 -14.03
N SER A 321 5.04 -17.41 -13.75
CA SER A 321 6.04 -18.48 -13.72
C SER A 321 6.62 -18.81 -15.11
N LEU A 322 5.82 -18.67 -16.17
CA LEU A 322 6.31 -18.83 -17.55
C LEU A 322 7.22 -17.68 -17.99
N SER A 323 7.01 -16.48 -17.46
CA SER A 323 7.83 -15.31 -17.76
C SER A 323 9.18 -15.38 -17.04
N SER A 324 9.17 -15.64 -15.72
CA SER A 324 10.41 -15.79 -14.93
C SER A 324 11.28 -16.98 -15.35
N GLY A 325 10.68 -18.00 -15.98
CA GLY A 325 11.40 -19.13 -16.56
C GLY A 325 12.18 -18.80 -17.85
N ARG A 326 12.00 -17.63 -18.47
CA ARG A 326 12.76 -17.21 -19.67
C ARG A 326 14.08 -16.52 -19.35
N GLU A 327 14.26 -15.99 -18.14
CA GLU A 327 15.54 -15.40 -17.69
C GLU A 327 16.44 -16.38 -16.94
N ALA A 328 15.90 -17.53 -16.50
CA ALA A 328 16.73 -18.67 -16.11
C ALA A 328 17.35 -19.28 -17.37
N GLY A 329 18.46 -18.69 -17.82
CA GLY A 329 19.39 -19.29 -18.77
C GLY A 329 19.51 -20.78 -18.47
N SER A 330 19.15 -21.57 -19.48
CA SER A 330 18.94 -23.00 -19.34
C SER A 330 20.12 -23.68 -18.62
N PRO A 331 19.91 -24.59 -17.65
CA PRO A 331 20.96 -25.49 -17.15
C PRO A 331 21.51 -26.43 -18.23
N VAL A 332 21.10 -26.26 -19.49
CA VAL A 332 21.52 -27.04 -20.66
C VAL A 332 22.90 -26.58 -21.18
N GLU A 333 23.23 -25.28 -21.10
CA GLU A 333 24.56 -24.80 -21.54
C GLU A 333 25.68 -25.20 -20.56
N ALA A 334 25.41 -25.21 -19.25
CA ALA A 334 26.36 -25.70 -18.23
C ALA A 334 26.66 -27.20 -18.38
N SER A 335 25.69 -28.00 -18.83
CA SER A 335 25.91 -29.42 -19.11
C SER A 335 26.64 -29.70 -20.43
N LEU A 336 26.66 -28.75 -21.38
CA LEU A 336 27.35 -28.91 -22.66
C LEU A 336 28.86 -28.60 -22.55
N GLU A 337 29.24 -27.64 -21.70
CA GLU A 337 30.64 -27.30 -21.43
C GLU A 337 31.34 -28.37 -20.55
N ALA A 338 30.58 -29.04 -19.67
CA ALA A 338 31.08 -30.20 -18.91
C ALA A 338 31.23 -31.48 -19.76
N ALA A 339 30.58 -31.54 -20.93
CA ALA A 339 30.71 -32.66 -21.87
C ALA A 339 31.79 -32.42 -22.96
N THR A 340 32.33 -31.21 -23.03
CA THR A 340 33.38 -30.82 -24.00
C THR A 340 34.75 -30.54 -23.36
N ARG A 341 34.90 -30.82 -22.06
CA ARG A 341 36.20 -30.96 -21.38
C ARG A 341 36.48 -32.41 -21.00
#